data_AF-A0A7M2QTS4-F1
#
_entry.id   AF-A0A7M2QTS4-F1
#
_cell.length_a   1.000
_cell.length_b   1.000
_cell.length_c   1.000
_cell.angle_alpha   90.00
_cell.angle_beta   90.00
_cell.angle_gamma   90.00
#
_symmetry.space_group_name_H-M   'P 1'
#
loop_
_entity.id
_entity.type
_entity.pdbx_description
1 polymer ?
#
loop_
_entity_poly.entity_id
_entity_poly.type
_entity_poly.pdbx_seq_one_letter_code
_entity_poly.pdbx_strand_id
1 'polypeptide(L)'
;MSASKNFYESNGWAEKVKCERPILEVGTRFTITEGIFKIDQGTWEIIKNESAPYYSCRRVLKSGALSKTWSLSNVRTLSESNIYKNLYKQ
;
A
#
# COMPACT_ATOMS: atom_id res chain seq x y z
N MET A 1 13.19 15.02 33.82
CA MET A 1 12.17 14.21 33.10
C MET A 1 11.57 15.07 32.01
N SER A 2 11.68 14.66 30.76
CA SER A 2 11.36 15.49 29.58
C SER A 2 9.85 15.67 29.41
N ALA A 3 9.38 16.91 29.51
CA ALA A 3 7.97 17.32 29.35
C ALA A 3 7.40 17.04 27.94
N SER A 4 8.24 16.61 26.99
CA SER A 4 7.83 16.28 25.64
C SER A 4 7.05 14.97 25.53
N LYS A 5 7.22 14.00 26.44
CA LYS A 5 6.56 12.69 26.31
C LYS A 5 5.06 12.74 26.59
N ASN A 6 4.65 13.51 27.59
CA ASN A 6 3.25 13.59 28.04
C ASN A 6 2.36 14.44 27.11
N PHE A 7 2.94 15.27 26.24
CA PHE A 7 2.18 16.05 25.26
C PHE A 7 1.75 15.24 24.02
N TYR A 8 2.46 14.17 23.69
CA TYR A 8 2.07 13.28 22.60
C TYR A 8 0.96 12.31 23.00
N GLU A 9 0.91 11.90 24.27
CA GLU A 9 -0.13 10.98 24.78
C GLU A 9 -1.50 11.66 24.93
N SER A 10 -1.54 12.96 25.25
CA SER A 10 -2.79 13.72 25.47
C SER A 10 -3.50 14.19 24.20
N ASN A 11 -2.85 14.10 23.02
CA ASN A 11 -3.43 14.57 21.76
C ASN A 11 -4.08 13.44 20.91
N GLY A 12 -4.30 12.24 21.44
CA GLY A 12 -5.04 11.20 20.71
C GLY A 12 -4.36 10.65 19.44
N TRP A 13 -3.06 10.90 19.24
CA TRP A 13 -2.28 10.46 18.07
C TRP A 13 -1.89 8.97 18.11
N ALA A 14 -2.74 8.14 18.69
CA ALA A 14 -2.60 6.70 18.71
C ALA A 14 -3.91 6.00 18.31
N GLU A 15 -4.78 6.68 17.54
CA GLU A 15 -5.75 5.94 16.76
C GLU A 15 -4.98 5.09 15.75
N LYS A 16 -4.85 3.80 16.06
CA LYS A 16 -4.41 2.78 15.09
C LYS A 16 -5.27 3.02 13.85
N VAL A 17 -4.64 3.46 12.76
CA VAL A 17 -5.34 3.70 11.50
C VAL A 17 -6.07 2.41 11.15
N LYS A 18 -7.39 2.40 11.33
CA LYS A 18 -8.20 1.20 11.09
C LYS A 18 -8.38 1.06 9.59
N CYS A 19 -8.34 -0.18 9.09
CA CYS A 19 -8.80 -0.44 7.74
C CYS A 19 -10.27 -0.08 7.66
N GLU A 20 -10.64 0.73 6.68
CA GLU A 20 -12.04 1.10 6.44
C GLU A 20 -12.77 -0.01 5.67
N ARG A 21 -12.02 -0.91 5.02
CA ARG A 21 -12.52 -1.97 4.15
C ARG A 21 -11.93 -3.33 4.58
N PRO A 22 -12.44 -4.44 4.02
CA PRO A 22 -11.87 -5.77 4.28
C PRO A 22 -10.38 -5.82 3.92
N ILE A 23 -9.61 -6.56 4.71
CA ILE A 23 -8.17 -6.73 4.41
C ILE A 23 -8.03 -7.46 3.09
N LEU A 24 -7.21 -6.91 2.19
CA LEU A 24 -6.91 -7.55 0.91
C LEU A 24 -5.91 -8.69 1.10
N GLU A 25 -6.14 -9.79 0.38
CA GLU A 25 -5.29 -10.97 0.46
C GLU A 25 -3.96 -10.76 -0.28
N VAL A 26 -2.90 -11.41 0.22
CA VAL A 26 -1.63 -11.53 -0.50
C VAL A 26 -1.87 -12.29 -1.80
N GLY A 27 -1.30 -11.81 -2.90
CA GLY A 27 -1.55 -12.32 -4.26
C GLY A 27 -2.64 -11.55 -5.02
N THR A 28 -3.38 -10.65 -4.37
CA THR A 28 -4.35 -9.79 -5.06
C THR A 28 -3.65 -8.89 -6.07
N ARG A 29 -4.12 -8.92 -7.32
CA ARG A 29 -3.60 -8.11 -8.42
C ARG A 29 -4.52 -6.95 -8.73
N PHE A 30 -3.94 -5.80 -9.04
CA PHE A 30 -4.66 -4.61 -9.47
C PHE A 30 -3.81 -3.80 -10.44
N THR A 31 -4.46 -2.97 -11.26
CA THR A 31 -3.78 -2.16 -12.27
C THR A 31 -4.03 -0.69 -11.98
N ILE A 32 -2.96 0.08 -11.81
CA ILE A 32 -3.03 1.53 -11.71
C ILE A 32 -2.88 2.11 -13.11
N THR A 33 -3.96 2.65 -13.67
CA THR A 33 -3.96 3.32 -14.98
C THR A 33 -3.63 4.80 -14.86
N GLU A 34 -4.17 5.46 -13.81
CA GLU A 34 -4.04 6.90 -13.57
C GLU A 34 -3.29 7.17 -12.26
N GLY A 35 -2.00 6.83 -12.23
CA GLY A 35 -1.12 7.18 -11.11
C GLY A 35 -0.66 8.64 -11.17
N ILE A 36 -0.50 9.27 -10.00
CA ILE A 36 0.09 10.62 -9.88
C ILE A 36 1.51 10.63 -10.50
N PHE A 37 2.28 9.57 -10.24
CA PHE A 37 3.59 9.38 -10.85
C PHE A 37 3.53 8.29 -11.92
N LYS A 38 4.19 8.51 -13.06
CA LYS A 38 4.29 7.51 -14.14
C LYS A 38 4.82 6.15 -13.67
N ILE A 39 5.69 6.17 -12.66
CA ILE A 39 6.28 4.95 -12.09
C ILE A 39 5.25 4.08 -11.36
N ASP A 40 4.15 4.66 -10.87
CA ASP A 40 3.05 3.91 -10.25
C ASP A 40 2.14 3.23 -11.27
N GLN A 41 2.13 3.71 -12.51
CA GLN A 41 1.28 3.15 -13.54
C GLN A 41 1.74 1.73 -13.90
N GLY A 42 0.80 0.80 -13.95
CA GLY A 42 1.04 -0.61 -14.26
C GLY A 42 0.33 -1.56 -13.32
N THR A 43 0.57 -2.85 -13.52
CA THR A 43 0.00 -3.92 -12.71
C THR A 43 0.87 -4.19 -11.49
N TRP A 44 0.21 -4.31 -10.34
CA TRP A 44 0.82 -4.56 -9.04
C TRP A 44 0.14 -5.75 -8.38
N GLU A 45 0.88 -6.46 -7.54
CA GLU A 45 0.42 -7.57 -6.72
C GLU A 45 0.77 -7.31 -5.26
N ILE A 46 -0.15 -7.59 -4.35
CA ILE A 46 0.07 -7.49 -2.91
C ILE A 46 0.98 -8.65 -2.48
N ILE A 47 2.13 -8.33 -1.90
CA ILE A 47 3.08 -9.34 -1.38
C ILE A 47 3.06 -9.43 0.15
N LYS A 48 2.60 -8.40 0.85
CA LYS A 48 2.43 -8.39 2.31
C LYS A 48 1.27 -7.48 2.73
N ASN A 49 0.45 -7.95 3.67
CA ASN A 49 -0.71 -7.24 4.23
C ASN A 49 -0.68 -7.12 5.77
N GLU A 50 0.40 -7.57 6.44
CA GLU A 50 0.55 -7.51 7.91
C GLU A 50 0.54 -6.08 8.47
N SER A 51 0.88 -5.08 7.65
CA SER A 51 0.93 -3.66 8.01
C SER A 51 -0.30 -2.87 7.55
N ALA A 52 -1.43 -3.56 7.32
CA ALA A 52 -2.69 -2.92 6.94
C ALA A 52 -3.00 -1.72 7.88
N PRO A 53 -3.44 -0.57 7.33
CA PRO A 53 -4.00 -0.34 6.00
C PRO A 53 -2.98 -0.06 4.90
N TYR A 54 -1.67 -0.26 5.16
CA TYR A 54 -0.62 -0.14 4.17
C TYR A 54 -0.15 -1.52 3.69
N TYR A 55 -0.16 -1.71 2.38
CA TYR A 55 0.19 -2.98 1.76
C TYR A 55 1.50 -2.85 1.01
N SER A 56 2.38 -3.84 1.16
CA SER A 56 3.56 -3.94 0.32
C SER A 56 3.16 -4.58 -1.00
N CYS A 57 3.39 -3.85 -2.08
CA CYS A 57 3.02 -4.27 -3.42
C CYS A 57 4.27 -4.40 -4.30
N ARG A 58 4.21 -5.33 -5.23
CA ARG A 58 5.27 -5.61 -6.18
C ARG A 58 4.77 -5.54 -7.61
N ARG A 59 5.59 -4.99 -8.49
CA ARG A 59 5.24 -4.79 -9.89
C ARG A 59 5.18 -6.15 -10.61
N VAL A 60 4.09 -6.36 -11.33
CA VAL A 60 3.90 -7.48 -12.24
C VAL A 60 4.44 -7.08 -13.61
N LEU A 61 5.35 -7.87 -14.15
CA LEU A 61 5.92 -7.67 -15.48
C LEU A 61 4.93 -8.08 -16.57
N LYS A 62 5.20 -7.69 -17.82
CA LYS A 62 4.38 -8.09 -18.98
C LYS A 62 4.27 -9.61 -19.15
N SER A 63 5.25 -10.37 -18.64
CA SER A 63 5.23 -11.83 -18.61
C SER A 63 4.26 -12.42 -17.57
N GLY A 64 3.63 -11.60 -16.74
CA GLY A 64 2.81 -12.04 -15.61
C GLY A 64 3.60 -12.44 -14.37
N ALA A 65 4.94 -12.45 -14.44
CA ALA A 65 5.83 -12.70 -13.31
C ALA A 65 6.05 -11.44 -12.46
N LEU A 66 6.28 -11.62 -11.17
CA LEU A 66 6.74 -10.53 -10.31
C LEU A 66 8.16 -10.10 -10.71
N SER A 67 8.41 -8.80 -10.65
CA SER A 67 9.76 -8.26 -10.76
C SER A 67 10.70 -8.96 -9.76
N LYS A 68 11.94 -9.27 -10.13
CA LYS A 68 12.92 -9.89 -9.21
C LYS A 68 13.69 -8.85 -8.40
N THR A 69 13.80 -7.64 -8.93
CA THR A 69 14.55 -6.53 -8.33
C THR A 69 13.70 -5.83 -7.26
N TRP A 70 14.34 -5.44 -6.16
CA TRP A 70 13.74 -4.67 -5.07
C TRP A 70 14.07 -3.18 -5.21
N SER A 71 13.73 -2.58 -6.35
CA SER A 71 13.91 -1.15 -6.61
C SER A 71 12.63 -0.37 -6.30
N LEU A 72 12.76 0.94 -6.06
CA LEU A 72 11.62 1.85 -5.86
C LEU A 72 10.63 1.86 -7.04
N SER A 73 11.07 1.46 -8.24
CA SER A 73 10.23 1.28 -9.42
C SER A 73 9.38 0.01 -9.43
N ASN A 74 9.77 -0.98 -8.62
CA ASN A 74 9.26 -2.34 -8.65
C ASN A 74 8.59 -2.75 -7.34
N VAL A 75 8.81 -1.99 -6.26
CA VAL A 75 8.24 -2.23 -4.94
C VAL A 75 7.65 -0.92 -4.45
N ARG A 76 6.41 -0.97 -3.97
CA ARG A 76 5.69 0.21 -3.50
C ARG A 76 4.86 -0.16 -2.29
N THR A 77 4.83 0.73 -1.30
CA THR A 77 3.84 0.67 -0.23
C THR A 77 2.65 1.50 -0.65
N LEU A 78 1.47 0.90 -0.69
CA LEU A 78 0.23 1.55 -1.12
C LEU A 78 -0.82 1.44 -0.02
N SER A 79 -1.60 2.50 0.17
CA SER A 79 -2.71 2.48 1.11
C SER A 79 -3.89 1.69 0.54
N GLU A 80 -4.66 1.10 1.45
CA GLU A 80 -5.93 0.43 1.17
C GLU A 80 -6.80 1.20 0.18
N SER A 81 -7.07 2.47 0.46
CA SER A 81 -7.96 3.32 -0.35
C SER A 81 -7.46 3.45 -1.79
N ASN A 82 -6.14 3.50 -2.00
CA ASN A 82 -5.56 3.56 -3.34
C ASN A 82 -5.75 2.23 -4.08
N ILE A 83 -5.51 1.10 -3.41
CA ILE A 83 -5.67 -0.22 -4.02
C ILE A 83 -7.13 -0.45 -4.40
N TYR A 84 -8.06 -0.17 -3.49
CA TYR A 84 -9.49 -0.30 -3.76
C TYR A 84 -10.00 0.60 -4.89
N LYS A 85 -9.50 1.83 -4.99
CA LYS A 85 -9.83 2.73 -6.11
C LYS A 85 -9.44 2.13 -7.46
N ASN A 86 -8.36 1.35 -7.52
CA ASN A 86 -7.88 0.72 -8.75
C ASN A 86 -8.41 -0.70 -8.97
N LEU A 87 -8.93 -1.37 -7.93
CA LEU A 87 -9.62 -2.66 -8.06
C LEU A 87 -11.00 -2.51 -8.72
N TYR A 88 -11.79 -1.50 -8.31
CA TYR A 88 -13.16 -1.27 -8.83
C TYR A 88 -13.23 -0.40 -10.09
N LYS A 89 -12.08 0.04 -10.61
CA LYS A 89 -12.00 0.84 -11.86
C LYS A 89 -11.96 -0.02 -13.13
N GLN A 90 -12.23 -1.32 -13.04
CA GLN A 90 -12.29 -2.24 -14.18
C GLN A 90 -13.61 -2.14 -14.93
#